data_AF-A0AAV3SMM0-F1
#
_entry.id   AF-A0AAV3SMM0-F1
#
_cell.length_a   1.000
_cell.length_b   1.000
_cell.length_c   1.000
_cell.angle_alpha   90.00
_cell.angle_beta   90.00
_cell.angle_gamma   90.00
#
_symmetry.space_group_name_H-M   'P 1'
#
loop_
_entity.id
_entity.type
_entity.pdbx_description
1 polymer ?
#
loop_
_entity_poly.entity_id
_entity_poly.type
_entity_poly.pdbx_seq_one_letter_code
_entity_poly.pdbx_strand_id
1 'polypeptide(L)'
;MSDTPAHTGEQEDGGVDGHGHETSHDHDHDHATDHDRADGHSHAGGHGDTSTRNLALVAAINLLGFLAELAGGLLFGSVALLSDAIHMLFDALAYVMAFAASYVAARYGTDDRYSFGLHRLEPLSAFVNGALLLPMVGFIIYEAYQRFVDPVAIATGPTLAIAIGGLVVNLLSVYVIEGGEMNLNERGAFYHLLGDAGGSIAVIVSVLAVTYTGIRIIDPITAGLIALVIVWSAGKLLRGSGRIFLHRTPFDTEAVRATIEETDGVERVADLHAWQICSEITIATAHVEVDTSTDDNALTRRVHDVLATNDVDHATVELCPPSETDHAHLTAHDHR
;
A
#
# COMPACT_ATOMS: atom_id res chain seq x y z
N MET A 1 32.90 9.58 -68.34
CA MET A 1 33.14 9.24 -66.93
C MET A 1 32.93 7.74 -66.84
N SER A 2 33.94 6.94 -67.22
CA SER A 2 34.95 6.32 -66.32
C SER A 2 34.26 5.25 -65.45
N ASP A 3 34.58 3.95 -65.39
CA ASP A 3 35.65 3.10 -65.91
C ASP A 3 35.17 1.61 -65.84
N THR A 4 35.65 0.76 -66.74
CA THR A 4 35.73 -0.74 -66.67
C THR A 4 36.98 -1.09 -65.81
N PRO A 5 37.28 -2.31 -65.27
CA PRO A 5 37.01 -3.69 -65.78
C PRO A 5 36.77 -4.74 -64.66
N ALA A 6 36.78 -6.08 -64.79
CA ALA A 6 36.45 -7.14 -65.77
C ALA A 6 36.65 -8.51 -65.05
N HIS A 7 36.10 -9.60 -65.64
CA HIS A 7 36.56 -11.02 -65.56
C HIS A 7 36.46 -11.75 -64.18
N THR A 8 36.18 -13.06 -64.00
CA THR A 8 35.91 -14.27 -64.83
C THR A 8 35.57 -15.45 -63.91
N GLY A 9 34.91 -16.49 -64.46
CA GLY A 9 34.85 -17.88 -63.94
C GLY A 9 33.43 -18.47 -64.01
N GLU A 10 32.98 -19.06 -65.11
CA GLU A 10 33.06 -20.52 -65.46
C GLU A 10 32.41 -21.39 -64.36
N GLN A 11 31.17 -21.88 -64.49
CA GLN A 11 30.66 -22.98 -65.34
C GLN A 11 31.58 -24.21 -65.43
N GLU A 12 31.29 -25.21 -64.59
CA GLU A 12 31.40 -26.62 -65.00
C GLU A 12 30.12 -27.38 -64.62
N ASP A 13 29.69 -28.15 -65.60
CA ASP A 13 28.51 -28.99 -65.73
C ASP A 13 28.85 -30.42 -65.28
N GLY A 14 27.87 -31.19 -64.83
CA GLY A 14 28.10 -32.62 -64.61
C GLY A 14 27.08 -33.36 -63.75
N GLY A 15 26.16 -34.07 -64.41
CA GLY A 15 25.84 -35.44 -64.01
C GLY A 15 24.48 -35.65 -63.35
N VAL A 16 23.52 -36.04 -64.18
CA VAL A 16 22.26 -36.70 -63.83
C VAL A 16 22.52 -38.15 -63.41
N ASP A 17 21.87 -38.61 -62.34
CA ASP A 17 21.36 -39.97 -62.06
C ASP A 17 20.55 -39.83 -60.74
N GLY A 18 19.34 -40.34 -60.51
CA GLY A 18 18.75 -41.61 -60.87
C GLY A 18 18.04 -42.12 -59.61
N HIS A 19 16.71 -42.21 -59.66
CA HIS A 19 15.74 -42.87 -58.76
C HIS A 19 16.18 -43.57 -57.45
N GLY A 20 15.38 -43.38 -56.39
CA GLY A 20 14.95 -44.53 -55.56
C GLY A 20 14.86 -44.34 -54.05
N HIS A 21 13.62 -44.50 -53.56
CA HIS A 21 13.21 -45.12 -52.28
C HIS A 21 13.47 -44.46 -50.91
N GLU A 22 12.35 -44.38 -50.19
CA GLU A 22 12.19 -44.35 -48.73
C GLU A 22 13.05 -45.40 -48.02
N THR A 23 13.66 -45.03 -46.88
CA THR A 23 13.49 -45.71 -45.59
C THR A 23 14.24 -44.98 -44.47
N SER A 24 13.57 -44.92 -43.32
CA SER A 24 14.05 -44.61 -41.97
C SER A 24 15.42 -45.18 -41.61
N HIS A 25 16.26 -44.41 -40.92
CA HIS A 25 17.19 -44.91 -39.91
C HIS A 25 17.42 -43.89 -38.79
N ASP A 26 17.21 -44.37 -37.56
CA ASP A 26 17.61 -43.80 -36.28
C ASP A 26 19.09 -43.41 -36.25
N HIS A 27 19.37 -42.29 -35.57
CA HIS A 27 20.57 -42.16 -34.76
C HIS A 27 20.24 -41.42 -33.47
N ASP A 28 20.11 -42.23 -32.41
CA ASP A 28 20.31 -41.86 -31.02
C ASP A 28 21.65 -41.15 -30.84
N HIS A 29 21.62 -39.99 -30.18
CA HIS A 29 22.71 -39.57 -29.29
C HIS A 29 22.11 -38.78 -28.12
N ASP A 30 21.93 -39.53 -27.02
CA ASP A 30 21.84 -39.04 -25.66
C ASP A 30 22.98 -38.05 -25.35
N HIS A 31 22.61 -36.84 -24.96
CA HIS A 31 23.32 -36.11 -23.91
C HIS A 31 22.31 -35.32 -23.09
N ALA A 32 21.90 -35.93 -21.98
CA ALA A 32 21.25 -35.26 -20.87
C ALA A 32 22.21 -34.23 -20.25
N THR A 33 21.92 -32.95 -20.46
CA THR A 33 22.29 -31.89 -19.53
C THR A 33 21.02 -31.44 -18.86
N ASP A 34 20.82 -31.98 -17.65
CA ASP A 34 19.79 -31.59 -16.71
C ASP A 34 20.07 -30.15 -16.28
N HIS A 35 19.42 -29.20 -16.95
CA HIS A 35 19.28 -27.86 -16.42
C HIS A 35 18.04 -27.86 -15.55
N ASP A 36 18.26 -28.22 -14.27
CA ASP A 36 17.37 -27.85 -13.17
C ASP A 36 17.15 -26.33 -13.25
N ARG A 37 16.05 -25.96 -13.89
CA ARG A 37 15.44 -24.66 -13.70
C ARG A 37 14.94 -24.68 -12.27
N ALA A 38 15.69 -24.03 -11.38
CA ALA A 38 15.14 -23.56 -10.13
C ALA A 38 14.05 -22.57 -10.49
N ASP A 39 12.82 -23.07 -10.58
CA ASP A 39 11.61 -22.28 -10.62
C ASP A 39 11.56 -21.46 -9.33
N GLY A 40 12.07 -20.23 -9.40
CA GLY A 40 11.83 -19.21 -8.41
C GLY A 40 10.33 -18.99 -8.36
N HIS A 41 9.67 -19.57 -7.34
CA HIS A 41 8.29 -19.30 -6.99
C HIS A 41 8.16 -17.83 -6.59
N SER A 42 8.00 -16.97 -7.59
CA SER A 42 7.52 -15.62 -7.41
C SER A 42 6.03 -15.71 -7.04
N HIS A 43 5.75 -15.66 -5.74
CA HIS A 43 4.41 -15.42 -5.22
C HIS A 43 4.00 -13.96 -5.46
N ALA A 44 3.98 -13.50 -6.73
CA ALA A 44 3.32 -12.26 -7.13
C ALA A 44 1.92 -12.59 -7.67
N GLY A 45 1.12 -13.29 -6.87
CA GLY A 45 -0.17 -13.84 -7.27
C GLY A 45 -1.33 -12.84 -7.09
N GLY A 46 -1.73 -12.17 -8.17
CA GLY A 46 -3.15 -11.91 -8.51
C GLY A 46 -4.07 -11.09 -7.60
N HIS A 47 -3.64 -10.60 -6.42
CA HIS A 47 -4.53 -9.90 -5.48
C HIS A 47 -4.62 -8.37 -5.67
N GLY A 48 -3.74 -7.77 -6.48
CA GLY A 48 -3.70 -6.31 -6.67
C GLY A 48 -4.85 -5.73 -7.52
N ASP A 49 -5.37 -6.47 -8.50
CA ASP A 49 -6.32 -5.94 -9.48
C ASP A 49 -7.74 -5.78 -8.91
N THR A 50 -8.17 -6.71 -8.04
CA THR A 50 -9.47 -6.65 -7.35
C THR A 50 -9.50 -5.54 -6.29
N SER A 51 -8.45 -5.41 -5.47
CA SER A 51 -8.33 -4.33 -4.48
C SER A 51 -8.40 -2.95 -5.13
N THR A 52 -7.62 -2.76 -6.20
CA THR A 52 -7.57 -1.50 -6.95
C THR A 52 -8.92 -1.15 -7.58
N ARG A 53 -9.66 -2.14 -8.10
CA ARG A 53 -11.03 -1.96 -8.60
C ARG A 53 -12.03 -1.56 -7.51
N ASN A 54 -11.95 -2.17 -6.34
CA ASN A 54 -12.84 -1.87 -5.22
C ASN A 54 -12.60 -0.46 -4.68
N LEU A 55 -11.34 -0.03 -4.52
CA LEU A 55 -11.03 1.37 -4.19
C LEU A 55 -11.52 2.35 -5.26
N ALA A 56 -11.40 2.02 -6.55
CA ALA A 56 -11.92 2.85 -7.62
C ALA A 56 -13.44 3.01 -7.54
N LEU A 57 -14.15 1.93 -7.22
CA LEU A 57 -15.61 1.92 -7.09
C LEU A 57 -16.06 2.76 -5.88
N VAL A 58 -15.41 2.60 -4.73
CA VAL A 58 -15.68 3.42 -3.54
C VAL A 58 -15.39 4.89 -3.82
N ALA A 59 -14.26 5.20 -4.45
CA ALA A 59 -13.93 6.56 -4.87
C ALA A 59 -15.01 7.15 -5.79
N ALA A 60 -15.52 6.35 -6.75
CA ALA A 60 -16.56 6.78 -7.68
C ALA A 60 -17.90 7.02 -6.98
N ILE A 61 -18.31 6.14 -6.06
CA ILE A 61 -19.54 6.30 -5.26
C ILE A 61 -19.44 7.58 -4.43
N ASN A 62 -18.31 7.79 -3.74
CA ASN A 62 -18.15 8.95 -2.87
C ASN A 62 -18.09 10.26 -3.66
N LEU A 63 -17.41 10.26 -4.81
CA LEU A 63 -17.38 11.40 -5.73
C LEU A 63 -18.78 11.70 -6.28
N LEU A 64 -19.59 10.69 -6.60
CA LEU A 64 -20.96 10.88 -7.05
C LEU A 64 -21.85 11.45 -5.94
N GLY A 65 -21.68 10.98 -4.70
CA GLY A 65 -22.34 11.52 -3.51
C GLY A 65 -22.02 13.01 -3.32
N PHE A 66 -20.74 13.37 -3.35
CA PHE A 66 -20.28 14.75 -3.35
C PHE A 66 -20.97 15.60 -4.42
N LEU A 67 -21.00 15.14 -5.67
CA LEU A 67 -21.62 15.89 -6.77
C LEU A 67 -23.13 16.06 -6.56
N ALA A 68 -23.81 15.05 -6.03
CA ALA A 68 -25.23 15.11 -5.73
C ALA A 68 -25.55 16.13 -4.62
N GLU A 69 -24.76 16.13 -3.54
CA GLU A 69 -24.92 17.08 -2.44
C GLU A 69 -24.53 18.50 -2.83
N LEU A 70 -23.47 18.67 -3.61
CA LEU A 70 -23.10 19.96 -4.18
C LEU A 70 -24.22 20.51 -5.06
N ALA A 71 -24.76 19.69 -5.97
CA ALA A 71 -25.88 20.08 -6.81
C ALA A 71 -27.12 20.41 -5.97
N GLY A 72 -27.44 19.60 -4.96
CA GLY A 72 -28.54 19.86 -4.02
C GLY A 72 -28.35 21.16 -3.25
N GLY A 73 -27.15 21.40 -2.71
CA GLY A 73 -26.80 22.64 -2.00
C GLY A 73 -26.97 23.87 -2.87
N LEU A 74 -26.54 23.82 -4.12
CA LEU A 74 -26.67 24.92 -5.09
C LEU A 74 -28.13 25.12 -5.56
N LEU A 75 -28.84 24.04 -5.89
CA LEU A 75 -30.21 24.10 -6.41
C LEU A 75 -31.21 24.57 -5.34
N PHE A 76 -31.04 24.10 -4.10
CA PHE A 76 -31.94 24.40 -2.98
C PHE A 76 -31.43 25.54 -2.09
N GLY A 77 -30.27 26.13 -2.39
CA GLY A 77 -29.66 27.20 -1.59
C GLY A 77 -29.33 26.78 -0.16
N SER A 78 -29.00 25.51 0.05
CA SER A 78 -28.79 24.92 1.39
C SER A 78 -27.32 24.96 1.79
N VAL A 79 -27.01 25.82 2.77
CA VAL A 79 -25.67 25.89 3.38
C VAL A 79 -25.29 24.57 4.06
N ALA A 80 -26.29 23.85 4.62
CA ALA A 80 -26.06 22.55 5.25
C ALA A 80 -25.60 21.50 4.22
N LEU A 81 -26.25 21.41 3.07
CA LEU A 81 -25.85 20.49 1.98
C LEU A 81 -24.48 20.89 1.39
N LEU A 82 -24.21 22.19 1.27
CA LEU A 82 -22.92 22.65 0.76
C LEU A 82 -21.76 22.35 1.73
N SER A 83 -22.01 22.44 3.04
CA SER A 83 -21.03 22.07 4.07
C SER A 83 -20.74 20.56 4.08
N ASP A 84 -21.77 19.74 3.85
CA ASP A 84 -21.63 18.27 3.78
C ASP A 84 -20.91 17.84 2.50
N ALA A 85 -21.21 18.50 1.38
CA ALA A 85 -20.47 18.28 0.13
C ALA A 85 -18.97 18.54 0.30
N ILE A 86 -18.55 19.52 1.10
CA ILE A 86 -17.13 19.76 1.39
C ILE A 86 -16.52 18.58 2.18
N HIS A 87 -17.26 18.01 3.14
CA HIS A 87 -16.82 16.81 3.85
C HIS A 87 -16.63 15.63 2.88
N MET A 88 -17.66 15.34 2.08
CA MET A 88 -17.65 14.25 1.09
C MET A 88 -16.55 14.44 0.03
N LEU A 89 -16.18 15.69 -0.29
CA LEU A 89 -15.06 15.98 -1.18
C LEU A 89 -13.71 15.54 -0.58
N PHE A 90 -13.48 15.80 0.71
CA PHE A 90 -12.24 15.36 1.36
C PHE A 90 -12.16 13.84 1.45
N ASP A 91 -13.27 13.17 1.71
CA ASP A 91 -13.33 11.71 1.74
C ASP A 91 -13.14 11.11 0.34
N ALA A 92 -13.76 11.71 -0.68
CA ALA A 92 -13.55 11.31 -2.08
C ALA A 92 -12.08 11.50 -2.49
N LEU A 93 -11.46 12.63 -2.11
CA LEU A 93 -10.05 12.89 -2.38
C LEU A 93 -9.15 11.86 -1.70
N ALA A 94 -9.48 11.43 -0.48
CA ALA A 94 -8.77 10.37 0.22
C ALA A 94 -8.75 9.07 -0.59
N TYR A 95 -9.92 8.61 -1.05
CA TYR A 95 -10.02 7.40 -1.87
C TYR A 95 -9.33 7.54 -3.23
N VAL A 96 -9.45 8.70 -3.88
CA VAL A 96 -8.75 8.97 -5.15
C VAL A 96 -7.24 8.90 -4.97
N MET A 97 -6.71 9.51 -3.91
CA MET A 97 -5.26 9.48 -3.61
C MET A 97 -4.78 8.07 -3.29
N ALA A 98 -5.54 7.30 -2.50
CA ALA A 98 -5.22 5.91 -2.18
C ALA A 98 -5.26 5.01 -3.44
N PHE A 99 -6.28 5.17 -4.27
CA PHE A 99 -6.38 4.50 -5.57
C PHE A 99 -5.21 4.87 -6.48
N ALA A 100 -4.91 6.16 -6.63
CA ALA A 100 -3.83 6.63 -7.48
C ALA A 100 -2.47 6.12 -7.00
N ALA A 101 -2.21 6.14 -5.68
CA ALA A 101 -0.99 5.58 -5.10
C ALA A 101 -0.86 4.08 -5.41
N SER A 102 -1.94 3.31 -5.20
CA SER A 102 -1.97 1.86 -5.47
C SER A 102 -1.79 1.56 -6.96
N TYR A 103 -2.50 2.29 -7.82
CA TYR A 103 -2.42 2.15 -9.27
C TYR A 103 -1.03 2.47 -9.82
N VAL A 104 -0.42 3.56 -9.35
CA VAL A 104 0.94 3.94 -9.74
C VAL A 104 1.94 2.92 -9.22
N ALA A 105 1.85 2.50 -7.96
CA ALA A 105 2.72 1.48 -7.38
C ALA A 105 2.67 0.14 -8.14
N ALA A 106 1.49 -0.27 -8.63
CA ALA A 106 1.32 -1.52 -9.37
C ALA A 106 1.77 -1.46 -10.84
N ARG A 107 1.83 -0.26 -11.45
CA ARG A 107 2.10 -0.08 -12.89
C ARG A 107 3.44 0.55 -13.21
N TYR A 108 3.99 1.34 -12.30
CA TYR A 108 5.32 1.90 -12.44
C TYR A 108 6.34 0.89 -11.90
N GLY A 109 6.98 0.16 -12.81
CA GLY A 109 8.10 -0.71 -12.48
C GLY A 109 9.32 0.06 -11.99
N THR A 110 10.34 -0.68 -11.57
CA THR A 110 11.62 -0.13 -11.14
C THR A 110 12.31 0.57 -12.32
N ASP A 111 12.74 1.81 -12.13
CA ASP A 111 13.56 2.61 -13.07
C ASP A 111 14.89 2.96 -12.38
N ASP A 112 15.93 3.33 -13.12
CA ASP A 112 17.24 3.72 -12.55
C ASP A 112 17.11 4.91 -11.58
N ARG A 113 16.07 5.74 -11.77
CA ARG A 113 15.73 6.86 -10.87
C ARG A 113 14.90 6.44 -9.65
N TYR A 114 14.17 5.34 -9.75
CA TYR A 114 13.29 4.81 -8.71
C TYR A 114 13.51 3.30 -8.62
N SER A 115 14.63 2.92 -7.99
CA SER A 115 15.12 1.53 -7.94
C SER A 115 14.16 0.56 -7.24
N PHE A 116 13.37 1.06 -6.29
CA PHE A 116 12.28 0.34 -5.64
C PHE A 116 10.90 0.81 -6.14
N GLY A 117 10.82 1.38 -7.34
CA GLY A 117 9.58 1.93 -7.88
C GLY A 117 8.99 3.06 -7.03
N LEU A 118 7.67 3.23 -7.12
CA LEU A 118 6.92 4.33 -6.49
C LEU A 118 6.06 3.88 -5.28
N HIS A 119 6.42 2.77 -4.63
CA HIS A 119 5.66 2.22 -3.50
C HIS A 119 5.54 3.20 -2.31
N ARG A 120 6.49 4.14 -2.13
CA ARG A 120 6.40 5.21 -1.10
C ARG A 120 5.22 6.17 -1.30
N LEU A 121 4.53 6.16 -2.45
CA LEU A 121 3.31 6.94 -2.64
C LEU A 121 2.16 6.47 -1.73
N GLU A 122 2.13 5.19 -1.36
CA GLU A 122 1.12 4.65 -0.45
C GLU A 122 1.20 5.33 0.94
N PRO A 123 2.31 5.27 1.70
CA PRO A 123 2.40 5.96 2.98
C PRO A 123 2.28 7.49 2.83
N LEU A 124 2.69 8.07 1.69
CA LEU A 124 2.49 9.50 1.41
C LEU A 124 1.02 9.87 1.32
N SER A 125 0.25 9.11 0.55
CA SER A 125 -1.19 9.31 0.38
C SER A 125 -1.91 9.20 1.74
N ALA A 126 -1.55 8.19 2.54
CA ALA A 126 -2.10 8.00 3.89
C ALA A 126 -1.75 9.16 4.85
N PHE A 127 -0.52 9.66 4.79
CA PHE A 127 -0.09 10.81 5.59
C PHE A 127 -0.82 12.09 5.19
N VAL A 128 -0.90 12.39 3.90
CA VAL A 128 -1.62 13.57 3.39
C VAL A 128 -3.10 13.48 3.75
N ASN A 129 -3.72 12.31 3.59
CA ASN A 129 -5.11 12.09 4.00
C ASN A 129 -5.32 12.38 5.50
N GLY A 130 -4.49 11.76 6.36
CA GLY A 130 -4.55 12.01 7.81
C GLY A 130 -4.35 13.49 8.17
N ALA A 131 -3.53 14.22 7.42
CA ALA A 131 -3.30 15.64 7.62
C ALA A 131 -4.51 16.50 7.19
N LEU A 132 -5.18 16.14 6.10
CA LEU A 132 -6.39 16.83 5.62
C LEU A 132 -7.59 16.67 6.57
N LEU A 133 -7.64 15.59 7.35
CA LEU A 133 -8.67 15.41 8.38
C LEU A 133 -8.51 16.41 9.55
N LEU A 134 -7.32 16.94 9.81
CA LEU A 134 -7.07 17.81 10.98
C LEU A 134 -7.78 19.17 10.90
N PRO A 135 -7.72 19.95 9.80
CA PRO A 135 -8.51 21.17 9.67
C PRO A 135 -10.01 20.91 9.76
N MET A 136 -10.47 19.83 9.13
CA MET A 136 -11.88 19.46 9.12
C MET A 136 -12.40 19.16 10.53
N VAL A 137 -11.71 18.31 11.28
CA VAL A 137 -12.12 17.99 12.65
C VAL A 137 -11.96 19.19 13.59
N GLY A 138 -10.96 20.04 13.35
CA GLY A 138 -10.80 21.31 14.05
C GLY A 138 -12.02 22.23 13.87
N PHE A 139 -12.58 22.29 12.65
CA PHE A 139 -13.81 23.02 12.38
C PHE A 139 -15.03 22.41 13.10
N ILE A 140 -15.18 21.08 13.09
CA ILE A 140 -16.28 20.40 13.82
C ILE A 140 -16.20 20.69 15.33
N ILE A 141 -15.01 20.59 15.92
CA ILE A 141 -14.80 20.89 17.35
C ILE A 141 -15.15 22.35 17.65
N TYR A 142 -14.74 23.27 16.78
CA TYR A 142 -15.06 24.69 16.92
C TYR A 142 -16.57 24.94 16.87
N GLU A 143 -17.28 24.40 15.87
CA GLU A 143 -18.75 24.50 15.74
C GLU A 143 -19.47 23.86 16.93
N ALA A 144 -19.04 22.67 17.37
CA ALA A 144 -19.59 21.99 18.53
C ALA A 144 -19.42 22.82 19.80
N TYR A 145 -18.25 23.42 20.01
CA TYR A 145 -18.01 24.31 21.14
C TYR A 145 -18.92 25.55 21.10
N GLN A 146 -19.03 26.21 19.94
CA GLN A 146 -19.91 27.38 19.79
C GLN A 146 -21.37 27.05 20.10
N ARG A 147 -21.88 25.92 19.59
CA ARG A 147 -23.25 25.45 19.85
C ARG A 147 -23.47 24.96 21.28
N PHE A 148 -22.41 24.53 21.97
CA PHE A 148 -22.47 24.19 23.39
C PHE A 148 -22.63 25.44 24.25
N VAL A 149 -21.94 26.53 23.90
CA VAL A 149 -21.99 27.81 24.62
C VAL A 149 -23.28 28.58 24.31
N ASP A 150 -23.70 28.64 23.04
CA ASP A 150 -24.93 29.30 22.60
C ASP A 150 -25.81 28.33 21.78
N PRO A 151 -26.77 27.63 22.41
CA PRO A 151 -27.58 26.60 21.74
C PRO A 151 -28.54 27.15 20.66
N VAL A 152 -28.09 27.09 19.40
CA VAL A 152 -28.89 27.44 18.22
C VAL A 152 -29.88 26.32 17.87
N ALA A 153 -31.02 26.67 17.28
CA ALA A 153 -31.96 25.68 16.74
C ALA A 153 -31.41 25.06 15.44
N ILE A 154 -31.27 23.73 15.43
CA ILE A 154 -30.91 22.97 14.23
C ILE A 154 -32.13 22.76 13.32
N ALA A 155 -31.93 22.83 12.00
CA ALA A 155 -32.94 22.50 11.00
C ALA A 155 -33.11 20.97 10.92
N THR A 156 -33.91 20.43 11.83
CA THR A 156 -34.05 18.96 12.05
C THR A 156 -34.41 18.19 10.78
N GLY A 157 -35.31 18.71 9.94
CA GLY A 157 -35.72 18.06 8.69
C GLY A 157 -34.56 17.84 7.71
N PRO A 158 -33.89 18.91 7.24
CA PRO A 158 -32.70 18.79 6.38
C PRO A 158 -31.58 17.95 7.00
N THR A 159 -31.26 18.15 8.28
CA THR A 159 -30.19 17.39 8.94
C THR A 159 -30.49 15.89 8.99
N LEU A 160 -31.75 15.52 9.26
CA LEU A 160 -32.16 14.11 9.28
C LEU A 160 -32.11 13.49 7.87
N ALA A 161 -32.54 14.24 6.85
CA ALA A 161 -32.49 13.77 5.45
C ALA A 161 -31.04 13.51 5.00
N ILE A 162 -30.12 14.43 5.33
CA ILE A 162 -28.69 14.29 5.04
C ILE A 162 -28.12 13.06 5.76
N ALA A 163 -28.34 12.94 7.07
CA ALA A 163 -27.79 11.82 7.85
C ALA A 163 -28.32 10.45 7.38
N ILE A 164 -29.58 10.37 6.97
CA ILE A 164 -30.15 9.15 6.36
C ILE A 164 -29.52 8.89 4.98
N GLY A 165 -29.36 9.93 4.15
CA GLY A 165 -28.71 9.82 2.85
C GLY A 165 -27.28 9.28 2.95
N GLY A 166 -26.46 9.88 3.82
CA GLY A 166 -25.10 9.42 4.10
C GLY A 166 -25.06 7.99 4.64
N LEU A 167 -25.98 7.63 5.54
CA LEU A 167 -26.09 6.25 6.03
C LEU A 167 -26.39 5.26 4.88
N VAL A 168 -27.31 5.60 3.98
CA VAL A 168 -27.64 4.73 2.84
C VAL A 168 -26.44 4.57 1.91
N VAL A 169 -25.72 5.66 1.60
CA VAL A 169 -24.50 5.62 0.77
C VAL A 169 -23.44 4.74 1.41
N ASN A 170 -23.17 4.92 2.71
CA ASN A 170 -22.16 4.14 3.43
C ASN A 170 -22.53 2.66 3.49
N LEU A 171 -23.80 2.32 3.76
CA LEU A 171 -24.26 0.93 3.77
C LEU A 171 -24.19 0.27 2.38
N LEU A 172 -24.48 1.02 1.31
CA LEU A 172 -24.34 0.53 -0.05
C LEU A 172 -22.86 0.26 -0.39
N SER A 173 -21.97 1.16 0.00
CA SER A 173 -20.52 0.98 -0.16
C SER A 173 -20.01 -0.24 0.63
N VAL A 174 -20.49 -0.47 1.85
CA VAL A 174 -20.17 -1.67 2.64
C VAL A 174 -20.64 -2.94 1.93
N TYR A 175 -21.89 -2.97 1.47
CA TYR A 175 -22.46 -4.12 0.76
C TYR A 175 -21.67 -4.47 -0.52
N VAL A 176 -21.16 -3.45 -1.22
CA VAL A 176 -20.31 -3.63 -2.41
C VAL A 176 -18.97 -4.28 -2.06
N ILE A 177 -18.37 -3.94 -0.92
CA ILE A 177 -17.05 -4.47 -0.50
C ILE A 177 -17.16 -5.87 0.13
N GLU A 178 -18.28 -6.20 0.79
CA GLU A 178 -18.46 -7.47 1.52
C GLU A 178 -18.55 -8.73 0.61
N GLY A 179 -18.66 -8.56 -0.70
CA GLY A 179 -18.92 -9.66 -1.66
C GLY A 179 -17.79 -10.68 -1.89
N GLY A 180 -16.66 -10.64 -1.19
CA GLY A 180 -15.50 -11.53 -1.41
C GLY A 180 -14.50 -11.62 -0.24
N GLU A 181 -13.37 -12.31 -0.45
CA GLU A 181 -12.28 -12.35 0.54
C GLU A 181 -11.59 -10.98 0.63
N MET A 182 -11.75 -10.32 1.78
CA MET A 182 -11.24 -8.97 1.96
C MET A 182 -9.73 -8.95 2.21
N ASN A 183 -8.98 -8.31 1.31
CA ASN A 183 -7.55 -7.99 1.54
C ASN A 183 -7.39 -6.86 2.59
N LEU A 184 -6.14 -6.61 3.03
CA LEU A 184 -5.84 -5.60 4.06
C LEU A 184 -6.35 -4.19 3.70
N ASN A 185 -6.22 -3.79 2.44
CA ASN A 185 -6.66 -2.50 1.96
C ASN A 185 -8.21 -2.38 1.96
N GLU A 186 -8.91 -3.43 1.54
CA GLU A 186 -10.38 -3.54 1.60
C GLU A 186 -10.90 -3.56 3.04
N ARG A 187 -10.21 -4.26 3.95
CA ARG A 187 -10.53 -4.20 5.39
C ARG A 187 -10.38 -2.79 5.92
N GLY A 188 -9.32 -2.07 5.53
CA GLY A 188 -9.12 -0.67 5.86
C GLY A 188 -10.28 0.21 5.41
N ALA A 189 -10.66 0.11 4.13
CA ALA A 189 -11.80 0.84 3.56
C ALA A 189 -13.13 0.48 4.25
N PHE A 190 -13.37 -0.80 4.54
CA PHE A 190 -14.57 -1.28 5.22
C PHE A 190 -14.69 -0.70 6.64
N TYR A 191 -13.62 -0.73 7.44
CA TYR A 191 -13.65 -0.15 8.78
C TYR A 191 -13.85 1.37 8.75
N HIS A 192 -13.37 2.05 7.71
CA HIS A 192 -13.63 3.47 7.50
C HIS A 192 -15.12 3.73 7.25
N LEU A 193 -15.71 3.03 6.27
CA LEU A 193 -17.14 3.15 5.94
C LEU A 193 -18.05 2.80 7.12
N LEU A 194 -17.66 1.81 7.93
CA LEU A 194 -18.39 1.44 9.14
C LEU A 194 -18.31 2.55 10.20
N GLY A 195 -17.17 3.25 10.27
CA GLY A 195 -16.99 4.45 11.08
C GLY A 195 -17.93 5.58 10.64
N ASP A 196 -18.01 5.85 9.34
CA ASP A 196 -18.87 6.91 8.79
C ASP A 196 -20.35 6.57 8.97
N ALA A 197 -20.75 5.32 8.75
CA ALA A 197 -22.10 4.83 9.05
C ALA A 197 -22.44 4.99 10.55
N GLY A 198 -21.50 4.67 11.44
CA GLY A 198 -21.64 4.91 12.88
C GLY A 198 -21.83 6.39 13.21
N GLY A 199 -21.09 7.27 12.53
CA GLY A 199 -21.26 8.72 12.60
C GLY A 199 -22.65 9.17 12.17
N SER A 200 -23.14 8.69 11.02
CA SER A 200 -24.50 8.98 10.54
C SER A 200 -25.58 8.54 11.53
N ILE A 201 -25.43 7.34 12.12
CA ILE A 201 -26.36 6.84 13.15
C ILE A 201 -26.34 7.75 14.39
N ALA A 202 -25.16 8.16 14.84
CA ALA A 202 -25.03 9.06 15.99
C ALA A 202 -25.74 10.40 15.74
N VAL A 203 -25.60 10.98 14.54
CA VAL A 203 -26.31 12.20 14.14
C VAL A 203 -27.83 11.98 14.09
N ILE A 204 -28.31 10.88 13.52
CA ILE A 204 -29.75 10.55 13.49
C ILE A 204 -30.31 10.47 14.91
N VAL A 205 -29.64 9.73 15.80
CA VAL A 205 -30.06 9.60 17.21
C VAL A 205 -30.05 10.96 17.91
N SER A 206 -29.03 11.78 17.67
CA SER A 206 -28.94 13.14 18.21
C SER A 206 -30.12 14.01 17.77
N VAL A 207 -30.41 14.08 16.47
CA VAL A 207 -31.51 14.88 15.91
C VAL A 207 -32.86 14.43 16.47
N LEU A 208 -33.11 13.13 16.55
CA LEU A 208 -34.34 12.59 17.13
C LEU A 208 -34.43 12.93 18.62
N ALA A 209 -33.35 12.77 19.38
CA ALA A 209 -33.31 13.11 20.80
C ALA A 209 -33.57 14.61 21.03
N VAL A 210 -32.96 15.50 20.26
CA VAL A 210 -33.22 16.95 20.31
C VAL A 210 -34.69 17.24 19.99
N THR A 211 -35.26 16.57 18.99
CA THR A 211 -36.66 16.79 18.55
C THR A 211 -37.66 16.38 19.63
N TYR A 212 -37.46 15.23 20.29
CA TYR A 212 -38.40 14.73 21.30
C TYR A 212 -38.20 15.35 22.69
N THR A 213 -36.95 15.65 23.09
CA THR A 213 -36.65 16.17 24.43
C THR A 213 -36.59 17.70 24.49
N GLY A 214 -36.36 18.37 23.35
CA GLY A 214 -36.06 19.80 23.28
C GLY A 214 -34.67 20.18 23.79
N ILE A 215 -33.84 19.23 24.24
CA ILE A 215 -32.52 19.49 24.80
C ILE A 215 -31.51 19.69 23.66
N ARG A 216 -31.23 20.95 23.34
CA ARG A 216 -30.36 21.33 22.20
C ARG A 216 -28.88 20.97 22.38
N ILE A 217 -28.42 20.80 23.62
CA ILE A 217 -27.01 20.48 23.94
C ILE A 217 -26.62 19.06 23.50
N ILE A 218 -27.59 18.18 23.21
CA ILE A 218 -27.31 16.82 22.72
C ILE A 218 -26.53 16.84 21.39
N ASP A 219 -26.85 17.79 20.50
CA ASP A 219 -26.18 17.96 19.21
C ASP A 219 -24.68 18.25 19.33
N PRO A 220 -24.24 19.33 20.03
CA PRO A 220 -22.82 19.62 20.18
C PRO A 220 -22.06 18.55 20.97
N ILE A 221 -22.69 17.87 21.94
CA ILE A 221 -22.06 16.72 22.61
C ILE A 221 -21.79 15.58 21.62
N THR A 222 -22.79 15.24 20.80
CA THR A 222 -22.66 14.18 19.80
C THR A 222 -21.60 14.52 18.76
N ALA A 223 -21.60 15.76 18.25
CA ALA A 223 -20.58 16.25 17.33
C ALA A 223 -19.17 16.18 17.95
N GLY A 224 -19.02 16.54 19.23
CA GLY A 224 -17.75 16.42 19.96
C GLY A 224 -17.27 14.97 20.12
N LEU A 225 -18.18 14.02 20.34
CA LEU A 225 -17.85 12.59 20.41
C LEU A 225 -17.38 12.05 19.06
N ILE A 226 -18.09 12.39 17.98
CA ILE A 226 -17.69 12.03 16.60
C ILE A 226 -16.32 12.62 16.29
N ALA A 227 -16.10 13.91 16.60
CA ALA A 227 -14.82 14.57 16.40
C ALA A 227 -13.67 13.89 17.16
N LEU A 228 -13.90 13.40 18.39
CA LEU A 228 -12.88 12.67 19.15
C LEU A 228 -12.47 11.36 18.45
N VAL A 229 -13.43 10.62 17.91
CA VAL A 229 -13.16 9.41 17.13
C VAL A 229 -12.36 9.73 15.86
N ILE A 230 -12.72 10.80 15.14
CA ILE A 230 -12.00 11.25 13.95
C ILE A 230 -10.56 11.64 14.30
N VAL A 231 -10.33 12.44 15.35
CA VAL A 231 -8.98 12.81 15.82
C VAL A 231 -8.14 11.59 16.16
N TRP A 232 -8.73 10.61 16.86
CA TRP A 232 -8.03 9.38 17.20
C TRP A 232 -7.65 8.58 15.94
N SER A 233 -8.57 8.44 14.98
CA SER A 233 -8.33 7.77 13.70
C SER A 233 -7.24 8.46 12.88
N ALA A 234 -7.36 9.77 12.67
CA ALA A 234 -6.36 10.58 11.96
C ALA A 234 -4.98 10.50 12.65
N GLY A 235 -4.96 10.56 13.99
CA GLY A 235 -3.73 10.43 14.78
C GLY A 235 -3.09 9.03 14.73
N LYS A 236 -3.87 7.97 14.54
CA LYS A 236 -3.38 6.61 14.29
C LYS A 236 -2.77 6.51 12.89
N LEU A 237 -3.47 7.05 11.88
CA LEU A 237 -3.03 7.04 10.48
C LEU A 237 -1.72 7.82 10.29
N LEU A 238 -1.67 9.07 10.79
CA LEU A 238 -0.47 9.93 10.73
C LEU A 238 0.74 9.31 11.43
N ARG A 239 0.53 8.66 12.59
CA ARG A 239 1.61 7.96 13.29
C ARG A 239 2.07 6.73 12.53
N GLY A 240 1.14 5.98 11.92
CA GLY A 240 1.45 4.81 11.10
C GLY A 240 2.31 5.17 9.90
N SER A 241 1.82 6.06 9.03
CA SER A 241 2.54 6.51 7.83
C SER A 241 3.82 7.28 8.16
N GLY A 242 3.80 8.11 9.22
CA GLY A 242 4.98 8.83 9.69
C GLY A 242 6.11 7.89 10.14
N ARG A 243 5.80 6.74 10.75
CA ARG A 243 6.81 5.73 11.12
C ARG A 243 7.50 5.14 9.89
N ILE A 244 6.77 4.93 8.80
CA ILE A 244 7.35 4.43 7.54
C ILE A 244 8.31 5.48 6.95
N PHE A 245 7.94 6.76 6.97
CA PHE A 245 8.83 7.84 6.52
C PHE A 245 10.09 7.99 7.38
N LEU A 246 9.95 7.77 8.69
CA LEU A 246 11.06 7.78 9.64
C LEU A 246 11.87 6.47 9.62
N HIS A 247 11.63 5.57 8.66
CA HIS A 247 12.32 4.29 8.48
C HIS A 247 12.35 3.45 9.77
N ARG A 248 11.27 3.49 10.54
CA ARG A 248 11.16 2.69 11.77
C ARG A 248 11.20 1.21 11.43
N THR A 249 11.99 0.45 12.20
CA THR A 249 12.06 -1.00 12.10
C THR A 249 10.72 -1.67 12.44
N PRO A 250 10.22 -2.60 11.60
CA PRO A 250 8.86 -3.14 11.75
C PRO A 250 8.74 -4.31 12.74
N PHE A 251 9.85 -4.92 13.14
CA PHE A 251 9.91 -6.05 14.06
C PHE A 251 10.85 -5.78 15.23
N ASP A 252 10.95 -6.74 16.16
CA ASP A 252 11.94 -6.73 17.22
C ASP A 252 13.30 -7.14 16.66
N THR A 253 14.16 -6.16 16.39
CA THR A 253 15.50 -6.39 15.83
C THR A 253 16.34 -7.33 16.69
N GLU A 254 16.14 -7.31 18.02
CA GLU A 254 16.93 -8.14 18.94
C GLU A 254 16.51 -9.61 18.86
N ALA A 255 15.21 -9.87 18.75
CA ALA A 255 14.70 -11.23 18.55
C ALA A 255 15.15 -11.82 17.20
N VAL A 256 15.12 -11.03 16.13
CA VAL A 256 15.59 -11.46 14.81
C VAL A 256 17.10 -11.69 14.82
N ARG A 257 17.87 -10.78 15.44
CA ARG A 257 19.31 -10.93 15.65
C ARG A 257 19.63 -12.26 16.35
N ALA A 258 18.97 -12.55 17.47
CA ALA A 258 19.17 -13.79 18.20
C ALA A 258 18.86 -15.03 17.33
N THR A 259 17.81 -14.98 16.52
CA THR A 259 17.44 -16.08 15.62
C THR A 259 18.50 -16.30 14.52
N ILE A 260 19.10 -15.22 14.00
CA ILE A 260 20.19 -15.32 13.03
C ILE A 260 21.45 -15.91 13.70
N GLU A 261 21.77 -15.48 14.93
CA GLU A 261 22.92 -15.99 15.70
C GLU A 261 22.78 -17.48 16.10
N GLU A 262 21.57 -18.02 16.15
CA GLU A 262 21.32 -19.45 16.33
C GLU A 262 21.63 -20.31 15.08
N THR A 263 21.91 -19.68 13.93
CA THR A 263 22.19 -20.40 12.68
C THR A 263 23.62 -20.95 12.67
N ASP A 264 23.78 -22.27 12.47
CA ASP A 264 25.09 -22.92 12.41
C ASP A 264 26.04 -22.25 11.38
N GLY A 265 27.18 -21.74 11.87
CA GLY A 265 28.18 -21.04 11.08
C GLY A 265 28.15 -19.50 11.23
N VAL A 266 27.13 -18.95 11.91
CA VAL A 266 27.11 -17.56 12.37
C VAL A 266 27.80 -17.48 13.73
N GLU A 267 28.81 -16.62 13.86
CA GLU A 267 29.42 -16.32 15.15
C GLU A 267 28.71 -15.15 15.85
N ARG A 268 28.37 -14.12 15.09
CA ARG A 268 27.77 -12.88 15.60
C ARG A 268 27.11 -12.11 14.47
N VAL A 269 26.02 -11.40 14.77
CA VAL A 269 25.52 -10.36 13.86
C VAL A 269 26.22 -9.04 14.21
N ALA A 270 27.01 -8.49 13.29
CA ALA A 270 27.70 -7.23 13.53
C ALA A 270 26.74 -6.04 13.48
N ASP A 271 25.87 -6.04 12.48
CA ASP A 271 24.93 -4.96 12.23
C ASP A 271 23.65 -5.51 11.61
N LEU A 272 22.50 -4.94 11.98
CA LEU A 272 21.19 -5.32 11.44
C LEU A 272 20.29 -4.09 11.43
N HIS A 273 20.03 -3.60 10.24
CA HIS A 273 19.08 -2.52 10.00
C HIS A 273 17.91 -3.05 9.18
N ALA A 274 16.71 -2.63 9.53
CA ALA A 274 15.52 -2.91 8.74
C ALA A 274 14.55 -1.75 8.79
N TRP A 275 13.87 -1.51 7.66
CA TRP A 275 12.91 -0.44 7.49
C TRP A 275 11.85 -0.82 6.46
N GLN A 276 10.73 -0.10 6.47
CA GLN A 276 9.66 -0.27 5.50
C GLN A 276 9.73 0.78 4.38
N ILE A 277 9.48 0.35 3.14
CA ILE A 277 9.22 1.25 2.00
C ILE A 277 7.74 1.63 1.98
N CYS A 278 6.87 0.64 2.13
CA CYS A 278 5.42 0.76 2.25
C CYS A 278 4.92 -0.33 3.22
N SER A 279 3.59 -0.49 3.35
CA SER A 279 3.04 -1.48 4.30
C SER A 279 3.34 -2.94 3.93
N GLU A 280 3.66 -3.20 2.66
CA GLU A 280 3.88 -4.55 2.11
C GLU A 280 5.35 -4.83 1.73
N ILE A 281 6.25 -3.85 1.87
CA ILE A 281 7.66 -4.03 1.47
C ILE A 281 8.58 -3.59 2.62
N THR A 282 9.20 -4.59 3.24
CA THR A 282 10.24 -4.46 4.26
C THR A 282 11.60 -4.77 3.65
N ILE A 283 12.58 -3.93 3.96
CA ILE A 283 13.98 -4.13 3.57
C ILE A 283 14.82 -4.34 4.81
N ALA A 284 15.81 -5.24 4.71
CA ALA A 284 16.86 -5.39 5.71
C ALA A 284 18.27 -5.34 5.11
N THR A 285 19.22 -4.86 5.89
CA THR A 285 20.65 -5.00 5.63
C THR A 285 21.29 -5.62 6.88
N ALA A 286 22.07 -6.67 6.69
CA ALA A 286 22.70 -7.39 7.77
C ALA A 286 24.18 -7.63 7.48
N HIS A 287 25.04 -7.36 8.46
CA HIS A 287 26.44 -7.79 8.45
C HIS A 287 26.59 -8.92 9.45
N VAL A 288 27.04 -10.08 8.99
CA VAL A 288 27.11 -11.31 9.78
C VAL A 288 28.54 -11.80 9.81
N GLU A 289 29.09 -11.98 11.01
CA GLU A 289 30.40 -12.57 11.21
C GLU A 289 30.29 -14.10 11.19
N VAL A 290 31.17 -14.74 10.41
CA VAL A 290 31.08 -16.17 10.11
C VAL A 290 32.41 -16.88 10.31
N ASP A 291 32.35 -18.16 10.66
CA ASP A 291 33.55 -19.01 10.69
C ASP A 291 34.06 -19.22 9.25
N THR A 292 35.34 -18.93 9.04
CA THR A 292 36.09 -19.08 7.77
C THR A 292 36.02 -20.47 7.10
N SER A 293 35.50 -21.49 7.78
CA SER A 293 35.34 -22.85 7.26
C SER A 293 33.96 -23.16 6.64
N THR A 294 33.04 -22.19 6.62
CA THR A 294 31.65 -22.39 6.18
C THR A 294 31.46 -22.14 4.67
N ASP A 295 30.49 -22.82 4.04
CA ASP A 295 30.02 -22.46 2.68
C ASP A 295 29.18 -21.18 2.74
N ASP A 296 29.80 -20.07 2.34
CA ASP A 296 29.21 -18.72 2.31
C ASP A 296 27.84 -18.66 1.62
N ASN A 297 27.63 -19.41 0.54
CA ASN A 297 26.37 -19.36 -0.21
C ASN A 297 25.23 -20.07 0.53
N ALA A 298 25.52 -21.22 1.16
CA ALA A 298 24.53 -21.96 1.94
C ALA A 298 24.20 -21.22 3.24
N LEU A 299 25.17 -20.56 3.86
CA LEU A 299 24.94 -19.74 5.05
C LEU A 299 24.11 -18.49 4.72
N THR A 300 24.46 -17.77 3.66
CA THR A 300 23.69 -16.60 3.19
C THR A 300 22.21 -16.95 2.97
N ARG A 301 21.93 -18.09 2.31
CA ARG A 301 20.54 -18.56 2.11
C ARG A 301 19.79 -18.81 3.41
N ARG A 302 20.42 -19.46 4.40
CA ARG A 302 19.79 -19.71 5.71
C ARG A 302 19.46 -18.41 6.44
N VAL A 303 20.34 -17.41 6.39
CA VAL A 303 20.07 -16.08 6.96
C VAL A 303 18.92 -15.39 6.21
N HIS A 304 18.87 -15.49 4.88
CA HIS A 304 17.73 -15.00 4.10
C HIS A 304 16.41 -15.68 4.48
N ASP A 305 16.41 -16.99 4.73
CA ASP A 305 15.20 -17.72 5.15
C ASP A 305 14.70 -17.25 6.53
N VAL A 306 15.61 -16.98 7.47
CA VAL A 306 15.27 -16.40 8.79
C VAL A 306 14.66 -15.01 8.62
N LEU A 307 15.25 -14.16 7.78
CA LEU A 307 14.73 -12.82 7.50
C LEU A 307 13.36 -12.89 6.81
N ALA A 308 13.18 -13.77 5.83
CA ALA A 308 11.91 -13.98 5.13
C ALA A 308 10.80 -14.47 6.07
N THR A 309 11.13 -15.33 7.05
CA THR A 309 10.18 -15.78 8.07
C THR A 309 9.72 -14.64 9.00
N ASN A 310 10.46 -13.53 9.05
CA ASN A 310 10.16 -12.32 9.81
C ASN A 310 9.63 -11.17 8.92
N ASP A 311 8.96 -11.51 7.81
CA ASP A 311 8.31 -10.56 6.89
C ASP A 311 9.29 -9.54 6.25
N VAL A 312 10.53 -9.96 5.94
CA VAL A 312 11.48 -9.19 5.14
C VAL A 312 11.41 -9.61 3.67
N ASP A 313 11.04 -8.67 2.79
CA ASP A 313 10.84 -8.92 1.36
C ASP A 313 12.14 -8.81 0.55
N HIS A 314 13.04 -7.94 0.99
CA HIS A 314 14.33 -7.73 0.33
C HIS A 314 15.42 -7.57 1.39
N ALA A 315 16.49 -8.35 1.26
CA ALA A 315 17.62 -8.26 2.16
C ALA A 315 18.95 -8.21 1.42
N THR A 316 19.91 -7.49 1.99
CA THR A 316 21.33 -7.61 1.63
C THR A 316 22.07 -8.16 2.85
N VAL A 317 22.70 -9.32 2.69
CA VAL A 317 23.49 -9.97 3.74
C VAL A 317 24.96 -9.95 3.31
N GLU A 318 25.79 -9.26 4.08
CA GLU A 318 27.25 -9.27 3.93
C GLU A 318 27.83 -10.24 4.95
N LEU A 319 28.56 -11.26 4.47
CA LEU A 319 29.31 -12.17 5.33
C LEU A 319 30.71 -11.61 5.54
N CYS A 320 31.09 -11.42 6.80
CA CYS A 320 32.39 -10.91 7.18
C CYS A 320 33.17 -11.98 7.93
N PRO A 321 34.49 -12.11 7.70
CA PRO A 321 35.32 -12.87 8.61
C PRO A 321 35.31 -12.19 10.00
N PRO A 322 35.56 -12.92 11.10
CA PRO A 322 35.60 -12.35 12.44
C PRO A 322 36.74 -11.32 12.47
N SER A 323 36.42 -10.04 12.63
CA SER A 323 37.38 -8.98 12.34
C SER A 323 38.39 -8.77 13.48
N GLU A 324 39.68 -8.59 13.12
CA GLU A 324 40.69 -7.97 13.99
C GLU A 324 40.75 -6.43 13.81
N THR A 325 39.92 -5.83 12.94
CA THR A 325 39.91 -4.37 12.72
C THR A 325 38.54 -3.81 12.37
N ASP A 326 37.98 -3.10 13.35
CA ASP A 326 36.74 -2.29 13.37
C ASP A 326 36.75 -1.07 12.41
N HIS A 327 37.53 -1.12 11.33
CA HIS A 327 37.86 0.04 10.48
C HIS A 327 37.62 -0.14 8.98
N ALA A 328 37.22 -1.34 8.52
CA ALA A 328 36.98 -1.59 7.10
C ALA A 328 35.54 -1.30 6.64
N HIS A 329 34.58 -1.30 7.57
CA HIS A 329 33.16 -1.14 7.24
C HIS A 329 32.67 0.28 7.55
N LEU A 330 31.84 0.83 6.66
CA LEU A 330 31.18 2.14 6.83
C LEU A 330 29.96 2.01 7.77
N THR A 331 30.16 1.46 8.96
CA THR A 331 29.10 1.18 9.96
C THR A 331 29.11 2.15 11.14
N ALA A 332 30.10 3.06 11.19
CA ALA A 332 30.19 4.08 12.24
C ALA A 332 29.13 5.17 12.03
N HIS A 333 28.01 5.06 12.76
CA HIS A 333 26.97 6.07 12.85
C HIS A 333 27.17 7.08 14.01
N ASP A 334 28.36 7.08 14.63
CA ASP A 334 28.75 8.07 15.63
C ASP A 334 28.93 9.45 14.98
N HIS A 335 27.83 10.20 14.89
CA HIS A 335 27.89 11.64 14.73
C HIS A 335 28.27 12.26 16.08
N ARG A 336 29.55 12.61 16.22
CA ARG A 336 30.09 13.36 17.34
C ARG A 336 29.54 14.79 17.43
#